data_AF-A0A7H0LHY5-F1
#
_entry.id   AF-A0A7H0LHY5-F1
#
_cell.length_a   1.000
_cell.length_b   1.000
_cell.length_c   1.000
_cell.angle_alpha   90.00
_cell.angle_beta   90.00
_cell.angle_gamma   90.00
#
_symmetry.space_group_name_H-M   'P 1'
#
loop_
_entity.id
_entity.type
_entity.pdbx_description
1 polymer ?
#
loop_
_entity_poly.entity_id
_entity_poly.type
_entity_poly.pdbx_seq_one_letter_code
_entity_poly.pdbx_strand_id
1 'polypeptide(L)'
;MAELRFDKQADNDRYFSTLETLGVVLPLRLDDENVGDILDHAGVTVLTVDVNNERPDEDVTRLAETIALAINTCGGFRSERSEPSSI
;
A
#
# COMPACT_ATOMS: atom_id res chain seq x y z
N MET A 1 8.86 12.72 -20.79
CA MET A 1 7.99 12.15 -19.74
C MET A 1 7.63 10.75 -20.19
N ALA A 2 7.84 9.72 -19.36
CA ALA A 2 7.53 8.35 -19.72
C ALA A 2 6.01 8.12 -19.60
N GLU A 3 5.39 7.59 -20.65
CA GLU A 3 3.96 7.31 -20.71
C GLU A 3 3.72 5.93 -20.07
N LEU A 4 3.06 5.92 -18.91
CA LEU A 4 2.81 4.69 -18.14
C LEU A 4 1.66 3.93 -18.81
N ARG A 5 2.00 2.93 -19.65
CA ARG A 5 1.05 2.07 -20.35
C ARG A 5 0.86 0.78 -19.56
N PHE A 6 -0.37 0.56 -19.08
CA PHE A 6 -0.74 -0.63 -18.33
C PHE A 6 -1.27 -1.70 -19.31
N ASP A 7 -0.45 -2.72 -19.59
CA ASP A 7 -0.87 -3.89 -20.38
C ASP A 7 -1.25 -5.06 -19.45
N LYS A 8 -2.28 -5.83 -19.83
CA LYS A 8 -2.91 -6.81 -18.94
C LYS A 8 -2.01 -8.04 -18.76
N GLN A 9 -1.51 -8.21 -17.53
CA GLN A 9 -0.98 -9.45 -16.95
C GLN A 9 0.19 -10.11 -17.68
N ALA A 10 1.36 -9.48 -17.66
CA ALA A 10 2.63 -10.09 -18.09
C ALA A 10 3.80 -9.94 -17.10
N ASP A 11 3.68 -9.20 -15.99
CA ASP A 11 4.89 -8.80 -15.25
C ASP A 11 4.72 -8.78 -13.73
N ASN A 12 4.00 -9.76 -13.15
CA ASN A 12 4.01 -9.95 -11.69
C ASN A 12 5.45 -10.16 -11.18
N ASP A 13 6.28 -10.91 -11.91
CA ASP A 13 7.68 -11.15 -11.52
C ASP A 13 8.50 -9.86 -11.52
N ARG A 14 8.29 -8.98 -12.51
CA ARG A 14 8.92 -7.66 -12.55
C ARG A 14 8.42 -6.75 -11.42
N TYR A 15 7.15 -6.84 -11.07
CA TYR A 15 6.57 -6.11 -9.95
C TYR A 15 7.23 -6.50 -8.62
N PHE A 16 7.30 -7.81 -8.31
CA PHE A 16 7.97 -8.31 -7.11
C PHE A 16 9.47 -7.99 -7.12
N SER A 17 10.16 -8.21 -8.25
CA SER A 17 11.59 -7.92 -8.37
C SER A 17 11.90 -6.43 -8.17
N THR A 18 11.02 -5.54 -8.62
CA THR A 18 11.18 -4.10 -8.38
C THR A 18 11.02 -3.77 -6.90
N LEU A 19 9.98 -4.30 -6.24
CA LEU A 19 9.77 -4.07 -4.80
C LEU A 19 10.91 -4.64 -3.96
N GLU A 20 11.39 -5.84 -4.26
CA GLU A 20 12.56 -6.43 -3.60
C GLU A 20 13.82 -5.59 -3.80
N THR A 21 14.06 -5.08 -5.01
CA THR A 21 15.21 -4.21 -5.30
C THR A 21 15.14 -2.89 -4.52
N LEU A 22 13.93 -2.39 -4.30
CA LEU A 22 13.68 -1.20 -3.48
C LEU A 22 13.65 -1.50 -1.98
N GLY A 23 13.78 -2.76 -1.57
CA GLY A 23 13.77 -3.20 -0.18
C GLY A 23 12.39 -3.15 0.48
N VAL A 24 11.31 -3.16 -0.31
CA VAL A 24 9.93 -3.10 0.20
C VAL A 24 9.41 -4.51 0.46
N VAL A 25 8.99 -4.77 1.71
CA VAL A 25 8.44 -6.08 2.11
C VAL A 25 6.90 -6.04 2.15
N LEU A 26 6.23 -6.85 1.33
CA LEU A 26 4.78 -7.00 1.38
C LEU A 26 4.33 -7.94 2.52
N PRO A 27 3.08 -7.83 3.03
CA PRO A 27 2.07 -6.84 2.66
C PRO A 27 2.32 -5.47 3.27
N LEU A 28 1.88 -4.43 2.56
CA LEU A 28 1.79 -3.08 3.11
C LEU A 28 0.64 -2.97 4.09
N ARG A 29 0.80 -2.11 5.09
CA ARG A 29 -0.23 -1.77 6.08
C ARG A 29 -0.21 -0.27 6.36
N LEU A 30 -1.31 0.26 6.88
CA LEU A 30 -1.30 1.63 7.38
C LEU A 30 -0.50 1.69 8.68
N ASP A 31 0.08 2.85 8.94
CA ASP A 31 0.59 3.18 10.27
C ASP A 31 -0.57 3.53 11.21
N ASP A 32 -0.56 2.95 12.40
CA ASP A 32 -1.55 3.22 13.44
C ASP A 32 -1.24 4.54 14.19
N GLU A 33 0.01 5.01 14.11
CA GLU A 33 0.48 6.22 14.81
C GLU A 33 0.42 7.47 13.93
N ASN A 34 0.60 7.32 12.61
CA ASN A 34 0.70 8.41 11.65
C ASN A 34 -0.32 8.28 10.53
N VAL A 35 -1.33 9.16 10.53
CA VAL A 35 -2.38 9.17 9.51
C VAL A 35 -1.77 9.41 8.13
N GLY A 36 -2.08 8.52 7.18
CA GLY A 36 -1.60 8.61 5.80
C GLY A 36 -0.28 7.91 5.53
N ASP A 37 0.43 7.46 6.56
CA ASP A 37 1.63 6.64 6.38
C ASP A 37 1.28 5.19 6.07
N ILE A 38 2.01 4.63 5.12
CA ILE A 38 1.91 3.25 4.69
C ILE A 38 3.27 2.60 4.94
N LEU A 39 3.26 1.59 5.81
CA LEU A 39 4.42 0.81 6.20
C LEU A 39 4.49 -0.49 5.40
N ASP A 40 5.70 -0.97 5.19
CA ASP A 40 5.94 -2.34 4.76
C ASP A 40 5.79 -3.33 5.92
N HIS A 41 5.94 -4.62 5.64
CA HIS A 41 5.84 -5.67 6.64
C HIS A 41 6.96 -5.63 7.69
N ALA A 42 8.10 -5.01 7.37
CA ALA A 42 9.19 -4.77 8.31
C ALA A 42 8.96 -3.54 9.20
N GLY A 43 7.90 -2.77 8.97
CA GLY A 43 7.57 -1.55 9.70
C GLY A 43 8.28 -0.30 9.18
N VAL A 44 8.82 -0.34 7.97
CA VAL A 44 9.47 0.81 7.32
C VAL A 44 8.44 1.58 6.50
N THR A 45 8.39 2.90 6.66
CA THR A 45 7.52 3.77 5.85
C THR A 45 7.93 3.72 4.38
N VAL A 46 6.98 3.33 3.53
CA VAL A 46 7.15 3.26 2.07
C VAL A 46 6.55 4.49 1.40
N LEU A 47 5.39 4.94 1.87
CA LEU A 47 4.62 6.04 1.30
C LEU A 47 3.98 6.87 2.41
N THR A 48 3.93 8.19 2.22
CA THR A 48 3.11 9.11 3.02
C THR A 48 2.11 9.79 2.09
N VAL A 49 0.82 9.62 2.39
CA VAL A 49 -0.28 10.24 1.66
C VAL A 49 -0.58 11.60 2.28
N ASP A 50 -0.79 12.61 1.43
CA ASP A 50 -1.15 13.97 1.86
C ASP A 50 -0.14 14.63 2.83
N VAL A 51 1.14 14.67 2.42
CA VAL A 51 2.25 15.27 3.20
C VAL A 51 1.99 16.72 3.65
N ASN A 52 1.17 17.47 2.91
CA ASN A 52 0.84 18.86 3.22
C ASN A 52 -0.39 19.01 4.13
N ASN A 53 -1.04 17.89 4.50
CA ASN A 53 -2.24 17.86 5.33
C ASN A 53 -3.36 18.76 4.78
N GLU A 54 -3.60 18.71 3.47
CA GLU A 54 -4.60 19.53 2.79
C GLU A 54 -6.00 18.90 2.86
N ARG A 55 -6.08 17.61 3.20
CA ARG A 55 -7.32 16.83 3.24
C ARG A 55 -7.66 16.43 4.68
N PRO A 56 -8.94 16.16 4.98
CA PRO A 56 -9.33 15.59 6.25
C PRO A 56 -8.72 14.19 6.47
N ASP A 57 -8.36 13.86 7.70
CA ASP A 57 -7.78 12.57 8.10
C ASP A 57 -8.59 11.35 7.61
N GLU A 58 -9.92 11.43 7.60
CA GLU A 58 -10.80 10.36 7.10
C GLU A 58 -10.57 10.09 5.60
N ASP A 59 -10.39 11.14 4.81
CA ASP A 59 -10.13 11.03 3.38
C ASP A 59 -8.70 10.53 3.11
N VAL A 60 -7.72 11.01 3.89
CA VAL A 60 -6.33 10.54 3.81
C VAL A 60 -6.25 9.05 4.17
N THR A 61 -6.92 8.63 5.23
CA THR A 61 -7.00 7.22 5.66
C THR A 61 -7.57 6.35 4.56
N ARG A 62 -8.72 6.72 3.98
CA ARG A 62 -9.35 5.97 2.88
C ARG A 62 -8.46 5.89 1.64
N LEU A 63 -7.74 6.97 1.33
CA LEU A 63 -6.78 6.98 0.23
C LEU A 63 -5.62 6.02 0.50
N ALA A 64 -5.03 6.07 1.70
CA ALA A 64 -3.95 5.19 2.10
C ALA A 64 -4.39 3.71 2.08
N GLU A 65 -5.57 3.40 2.60
CA GLU A 65 -6.19 2.06 2.53
C GLU A 65 -6.34 1.59 1.09
N THR A 66 -6.86 2.45 0.21
CA THR A 66 -7.08 2.11 -1.19
C THR A 66 -5.77 1.84 -1.92
N ILE A 67 -4.72 2.63 -1.65
CA ILE A 67 -3.38 2.45 -2.23
C ILE A 67 -2.76 1.15 -1.73
N ALA A 68 -2.76 0.91 -0.41
CA ALA A 68 -2.22 -0.31 0.18
C ALA A 68 -2.94 -1.56 -0.34
N LEU A 69 -4.28 -1.52 -0.42
CA LEU A 69 -5.11 -2.58 -0.98
C LEU A 69 -4.71 -2.91 -2.43
N ALA A 70 -4.56 -1.90 -3.29
CA ALA A 70 -4.18 -2.10 -4.68
C ALA A 70 -2.81 -2.75 -4.81
N ILE A 71 -1.81 -2.23 -4.08
CA ILE A 71 -0.43 -2.75 -4.08
C ILE A 71 -0.39 -4.20 -3.59
N ASN A 72 -1.08 -4.49 -2.49
CA ASN A 72 -1.17 -5.83 -1.91
C ASN A 72 -1.88 -6.80 -2.86
N THR A 73 -2.96 -6.37 -3.49
CA THR A 73 -3.70 -7.19 -4.48
C THR A 73 -2.82 -7.52 -5.68
N CYS A 74 -2.07 -6.54 -6.21
CA CYS A 74 -1.09 -6.78 -7.26
C CYS A 74 0.03 -7.73 -6.79
N GLY A 75 0.40 -7.66 -5.51
CA GLY A 75 1.32 -8.59 -4.85
C GLY A 75 0.71 -9.96 -4.52
N GLY A 76 -0.50 -10.27 -4.98
CA GLY A 76 -1.14 -11.58 -4.76
C GLY A 76 -1.71 -11.78 -3.35
N PHE A 77 -1.68 -10.77 -2.49
CA PHE A 77 -2.32 -10.82 -1.18
C PHE A 77 -3.81 -10.55 -1.32
N ARG A 78 -4.60 -11.27 -0.53
CA ARG A 78 -6.04 -11.02 -0.39
C ARG A 78 -6.28 -10.28 0.91
N SER A 79 -7.10 -9.24 0.86
CA SER A 79 -7.58 -8.61 2.07
C SER A 79 -8.58 -9.53 2.75
N GLU A 80 -8.21 -10.03 3.92
CA GLU A 80 -9.13 -10.68 4.84
C GLU A 80 -9.62 -9.60 5.81
N ARG A 81 -10.94 -9.37 5.88
CA ARG A 81 -11.51 -8.65 7.01
C ARG A 81 -11.43 -9.58 8.21
N SER A 82 -10.52 -9.31 9.14
CA SER A 82 -10.71 -9.79 10.50
C SER A 82 -11.86 -9.01 11.11
N GLU A 83 -13.03 -9.64 11.18
CA GLU A 83 -14.09 -9.18 12.09
C GLU A 83 -13.47 -9.12 13.50
N PRO A 84 -13.65 -8.02 14.27
CA PRO A 84 -13.18 -8.00 15.64
C PRO A 84 -13.87 -9.14 16.38
N SER A 85 -13.09 -10.09 16.89
CA SER A 85 -13.57 -11.18 17.73
C SER A 85 -14.32 -10.55 18.90
N SER A 86 -15.65 -10.66 18.88
CA SER A 86 -16.50 -10.25 19.99
C SER A 86 -16.18 -11.18 21.16
N ILE A 87 -15.58 -10.63 22.21
CA ILE A 87 -15.40 -11.27 23.52
C ILE A 87 -16.49 -10.75 24.44
#